data_AF-A0A7W0QRT0-F1
#
_entry.id   AF-A0A7W0QRT0-F1
#
_cell.length_a   1.000
_cell.length_b   1.000
_cell.length_c   1.000
_cell.angle_alpha   90.00
_cell.angle_beta   90.00
_cell.angle_gamma   90.00
#
_symmetry.space_group_name_H-M   'P 1'
#
loop_
_entity.id
_entity.type
_entity.pdbx_description
1 polymer ?
#
loop_
_entity_poly.entity_id
_entity_poly.type
_entity_poly.pdbx_seq_one_letter_code
_entity_poly.pdbx_strand_id
1 'polypeptide(L)'
;MTNTSGCQGTNQSGEPCSATPQAGKAWCLWHDPDLVEQRRHWNREAGRAKSNTRRASRHVLAAARDLKEVDAQLCRAFTDVLDGRLPPGVGTAAATIARSIIAVREAGKFAERLDQLEATLRDRGSA
;
A
#
# COMPACT_ATOMS: atom_id res chain seq x y z
N MET A 1 -28.11 17.87 34.52
CA MET A 1 -27.33 17.38 33.38
C MET A 1 -26.17 16.56 33.93
N THR A 2 -26.31 15.23 33.99
CA THR A 2 -25.28 14.33 34.52
C THR A 2 -24.19 14.13 33.47
N ASN A 3 -23.08 14.87 33.63
CA ASN A 3 -21.89 14.71 32.80
C ASN A 3 -21.14 13.48 33.31
N THR A 4 -21.48 12.29 32.80
CA THR A 4 -20.71 11.07 33.04
C THR A 4 -19.35 11.25 32.39
N SER A 5 -18.30 11.40 33.19
CA SER A 5 -16.95 11.79 32.77
C SER A 5 -16.22 10.77 31.87
N GLY A 6 -16.86 9.64 31.54
CA GLY A 6 -16.33 8.62 30.65
C GLY A 6 -17.43 7.72 30.10
N CYS A 7 -17.12 7.01 29.02
CA CYS A 7 -17.98 6.01 28.42
C CYS A 7 -18.25 4.86 29.40
N GLN A 8 -19.51 4.41 29.49
CA GLN A 8 -19.91 3.30 30.37
C GLN A 8 -19.46 1.89 29.91
N GLY A 9 -18.86 1.78 28.73
CA GLY A 9 -18.31 0.52 28.21
C GLY A 9 -16.96 0.13 28.82
N THR A 10 -16.54 -1.11 28.59
CA THR A 10 -15.24 -1.66 29.00
C THR A 10 -14.36 -1.95 27.79
N ASN A 11 -13.06 -1.68 27.90
CA ASN A 11 -12.09 -2.03 26.87
C ASN A 11 -11.87 -3.55 26.77
N GLN A 12 -11.02 -3.98 25.83
CA GLN A 12 -10.73 -5.39 25.61
C GLN A 12 -10.02 -6.07 26.79
N SER A 13 -9.35 -5.29 27.65
CA SER A 13 -8.73 -5.75 28.89
C SER A 13 -9.70 -5.83 30.08
N GLY A 14 -10.96 -5.42 29.89
CA GLY A 14 -11.99 -5.38 30.94
C GLY A 14 -12.00 -4.11 31.80
N GLU A 15 -11.14 -3.14 31.51
CA GLU A 15 -11.08 -1.88 32.26
C GLU A 15 -12.09 -0.84 31.72
N PRO A 16 -12.49 0.16 32.53
CA PRO A 16 -13.40 1.22 32.08
C PRO A 16 -12.87 1.97 30.86
N CYS A 17 -13.77 2.25 29.91
CA CYS A 17 -13.42 2.99 28.70
C CYS A 17 -13.12 4.47 29.02
N SER A 18 -11.92 4.92 28.69
CA SER A 18 -11.49 6.33 28.87
C SER A 18 -12.02 7.29 27.80
N ALA A 19 -12.74 6.79 26.79
CA ALA A 19 -13.24 7.63 25.71
C ALA A 19 -14.41 8.50 26.15
N THR A 20 -14.49 9.71 25.60
CA THR A 20 -15.60 10.63 25.84
C THR A 20 -16.92 10.06 25.27
N PRO A 21 -18.02 10.05 26.05
CA PRO A 21 -19.34 9.69 25.55
C PRO A 21 -19.81 10.62 24.43
N GLN A 22 -20.70 10.14 23.58
CA GLN A 22 -21.37 10.99 22.60
C GLN A 22 -22.32 11.98 23.31
N ALA A 23 -22.55 13.15 22.71
CA ALA A 23 -23.44 14.16 23.27
C ALA A 23 -24.84 13.57 23.54
N GLY A 24 -25.30 13.66 24.79
CA GLY A 24 -26.61 13.12 25.19
C GLY A 24 -26.67 11.60 25.35
N LYS A 25 -25.55 10.88 25.23
CA LYS A 25 -25.48 9.42 25.43
C LYS A 25 -24.49 9.03 26.53
N ALA A 26 -24.67 7.82 27.07
CA ALA A 26 -23.77 7.22 28.06
C ALA A 26 -22.54 6.51 27.45
N TRP A 27 -22.52 6.33 26.13
CA TRP A 27 -21.51 5.51 25.44
C TRP A 27 -20.74 6.33 24.39
N CYS A 28 -19.46 5.97 24.20
CA CYS A 28 -18.69 6.47 23.07
C CYS A 28 -19.09 5.75 21.78
N LEU A 29 -18.59 6.24 20.64
CA LEU A 29 -18.87 5.68 19.30
C LEU A 29 -18.63 4.16 19.21
N TRP A 30 -17.66 3.64 19.96
CA TRP A 30 -17.26 2.23 19.93
C TRP A 30 -18.09 1.32 20.83
N HIS A 31 -18.65 1.85 21.92
CA HIS A 31 -19.43 1.07 22.90
C HIS A 31 -20.93 1.34 22.85
N ASP A 32 -21.39 2.26 22.01
CA ASP A 32 -22.82 2.55 21.84
C ASP A 32 -23.56 1.32 21.25
N PRO A 33 -24.52 0.72 21.97
CA PRO A 33 -25.24 -0.47 21.49
C PRO A 33 -26.06 -0.20 20.22
N ASP A 34 -26.51 1.04 19.99
CA ASP A 34 -27.31 1.40 18.82
C ASP A 34 -26.49 1.36 17.52
N LEU A 35 -25.16 1.46 17.63
CA LEU A 35 -24.25 1.57 16.50
C LEU A 35 -23.58 0.25 16.11
N VAL A 36 -24.03 -0.90 16.65
CA VAL A 36 -23.42 -2.21 16.37
C VAL A 36 -23.40 -2.52 14.87
N GLU A 37 -24.53 -2.35 14.18
CA GLU A 37 -24.61 -2.61 12.74
C GLU A 37 -23.83 -1.58 11.92
N GLN A 38 -23.85 -0.31 12.34
CA GLN A 38 -23.07 0.74 11.70
C GLN A 38 -21.57 0.49 11.81
N ARG A 39 -21.09 0.04 12.98
CA ARG A 39 -19.69 -0.37 13.18
C ARG A 39 -19.32 -1.59 12.35
N ARG A 40 -20.22 -2.57 12.20
CA ARG A 40 -20.01 -3.71 11.29
C ARG A 40 -19.85 -3.22 9.85
N HIS A 41 -20.64 -2.24 9.42
CA HIS A 41 -20.49 -1.61 8.10
C HIS A 41 -19.12 -0.94 7.95
N TRP A 42 -18.73 -0.05 8.88
CA TRP A 42 -17.43 0.63 8.83
C TRP A 42 -16.24 -0.34 8.82
N ASN A 43 -16.30 -1.40 9.62
CA ASN A 43 -15.26 -2.43 9.65
C ASN A 43 -15.16 -3.18 8.31
N ARG A 44 -16.30 -3.47 7.64
CA ARG A 44 -16.31 -4.08 6.31
C ARG A 44 -15.73 -3.15 5.25
N GLU A 45 -16.08 -1.86 5.28
CA GLU A 45 -15.53 -0.86 4.37
C GLU A 45 -14.02 -0.67 4.55
N ALA A 46 -13.56 -0.55 5.79
CA ALA A 46 -12.14 -0.46 6.11
C ALA A 46 -11.38 -1.71 5.65
N GLY A 47 -11.96 -2.91 5.83
CA GLY A 47 -11.41 -4.17 5.33
C GLY A 47 -11.34 -4.22 3.79
N ARG A 48 -12.38 -3.77 3.09
CA ARG A 48 -12.40 -3.68 1.62
C ARG A 48 -11.35 -2.71 1.09
N ALA A 49 -11.20 -1.53 1.71
CA ALA A 49 -10.17 -0.56 1.35
C ALA A 49 -8.76 -1.17 1.47
N LYS A 50 -8.43 -1.80 2.61
CA LYS A 50 -7.16 -2.53 2.79
C LYS A 50 -6.95 -3.63 1.74
N SER A 51 -8.01 -4.38 1.41
CA SER A 51 -7.96 -5.44 0.41
C SER A 51 -7.70 -4.90 -1.00
N ASN A 52 -8.33 -3.78 -1.36
CA ASN A 52 -8.10 -3.10 -2.64
C ASN A 52 -6.69 -2.53 -2.74
N THR A 53 -6.17 -1.87 -1.69
CA THR A 53 -4.77 -1.42 -1.65
C THR A 53 -3.80 -2.60 -1.81
N ARG A 54 -4.06 -3.73 -1.15
CA ARG A 54 -3.23 -4.94 -1.25
C ARG A 54 -3.33 -5.63 -2.63
N ARG A 55 -4.46 -5.50 -3.33
CA ARG A 55 -4.59 -5.98 -4.71
C ARG A 55 -3.90 -5.03 -5.69
N ALA A 56 -4.09 -3.73 -5.54
CA ALA A 56 -3.44 -2.71 -6.37
C ALA A 56 -1.90 -2.85 -6.33
N SER A 57 -1.32 -3.10 -5.15
CA SER A 57 0.13 -3.34 -5.02
C SER A 57 0.63 -4.60 -5.73
N ARG A 58 -0.21 -5.63 -5.92
CA ARG A 58 0.13 -6.81 -6.74
C ARG A 58 0.10 -6.50 -8.24
N HIS A 59 -0.72 -5.56 -8.69
CA HIS A 59 -0.82 -5.21 -10.11
C HIS A 59 0.29 -4.26 -10.58
N VAL A 60 0.81 -3.37 -9.73
CA VAL A 60 1.88 -2.43 -10.11
C VAL A 60 3.18 -3.14 -10.52
N LEU A 61 3.54 -4.24 -9.85
CA LEU A 61 4.74 -5.02 -10.17
C LEU A 61 4.67 -5.76 -11.52
N ALA A 62 3.47 -6.05 -12.02
CA ALA A 62 3.26 -6.68 -13.32
C ALA A 62 3.07 -5.67 -14.47
N ALA A 63 2.86 -4.39 -14.16
CA ALA A 63 2.29 -3.44 -15.12
C ALA A 63 3.31 -2.65 -15.94
N ALA A 64 4.51 -2.35 -15.42
CA ALA A 64 5.46 -1.59 -16.22
C ALA A 64 6.03 -2.49 -17.33
N ARG A 65 5.65 -2.30 -18.58
CA ARG A 65 6.19 -3.10 -19.71
C ARG A 65 7.50 -2.52 -20.25
N ASP A 66 7.76 -1.25 -19.92
CA ASP A 66 8.79 -0.38 -20.49
C ASP A 66 9.40 0.52 -19.38
N LEU A 67 10.68 0.87 -19.51
CA LEU A 67 11.38 1.85 -18.66
C LEU A 67 10.68 3.22 -18.63
N LYS A 68 10.09 3.67 -19.74
CA LYS A 68 9.37 4.95 -19.82
C LYS A 68 8.14 4.98 -18.91
N GLU A 69 7.43 3.86 -18.77
CA GLU A 69 6.30 3.78 -17.85
C GLU A 69 6.77 3.82 -16.39
N VAL A 70 7.88 3.16 -16.07
CA VAL A 70 8.49 3.23 -14.73
C VAL A 70 8.90 4.66 -14.40
N ASP A 71 9.57 5.34 -15.32
CA ASP A 71 9.99 6.73 -15.18
C ASP A 71 8.80 7.66 -14.90
N ALA A 72 7.75 7.58 -15.73
CA ALA A 72 6.54 8.37 -15.55
C ALA A 72 5.85 8.12 -14.19
N GLN A 73 5.84 6.88 -13.70
CA GLN A 73 5.28 6.56 -12.38
C GLN A 73 6.15 7.09 -11.24
N LEU A 74 7.49 7.02 -11.36
CA LEU A 74 8.40 7.58 -10.37
C LEU A 74 8.30 9.12 -10.30
N CYS A 75 8.17 9.80 -11.44
CA CYS A 75 7.94 11.24 -11.46
C CYS A 75 6.65 11.63 -10.73
N ARG A 76 5.55 10.88 -10.95
CA ARG A 76 4.30 11.11 -10.21
C ARG A 76 4.45 10.88 -8.70
N ALA A 77 5.09 9.78 -8.31
CA ALA A 77 5.33 9.48 -6.90
C ALA A 77 6.20 10.56 -6.22
N PHE A 78 7.17 11.12 -6.95
CA PHE A 78 7.99 12.23 -6.48
C PHE A 78 7.16 13.49 -6.22
N THR A 79 6.31 13.89 -7.18
CA THR A 79 5.38 15.01 -7.00
C THR A 79 4.44 14.78 -5.81
N ASP A 80 3.90 13.57 -5.65
CA ASP A 80 3.00 13.26 -4.53
C ASP A 80 3.70 13.31 -3.17
N VAL A 81 5.01 13.01 -3.08
CA VAL A 81 5.78 13.21 -1.84
C VAL A 81 5.95 14.69 -1.53
N LEU A 82 6.28 15.51 -2.53
CA LEU A 82 6.44 16.96 -2.35
C LEU A 82 5.12 17.63 -1.94
N ASP A 83 4.00 17.18 -2.52
CA ASP A 83 2.67 17.69 -2.22
C ASP A 83 2.10 17.13 -0.90
N GLY A 84 2.84 16.28 -0.18
CA GLY A 84 2.39 15.63 1.06
C GLY A 84 1.29 14.58 0.89
N ARG A 85 0.97 14.22 -0.36
CA ARG A 85 -0.01 13.17 -0.72
C ARG A 85 0.54 11.76 -0.54
N LEU A 86 1.86 11.59 -0.52
CA LEU A 86 2.56 10.34 -0.28
C LEU A 86 3.58 10.48 0.87
N PRO A 87 3.57 9.60 1.88
CA PRO A 87 4.59 9.64 2.93
C PRO A 87 6.00 9.40 2.35
N PRO A 88 7.04 10.17 2.78
CA PRO A 88 8.39 10.04 2.23
C PRO A 88 8.97 8.62 2.31
N GLY A 89 8.71 7.91 3.41
CA GLY A 89 9.15 6.51 3.56
C GLY A 89 8.55 5.57 2.51
N VAL A 90 7.29 5.82 2.10
CA VAL A 90 6.63 5.05 1.03
C VAL A 90 7.23 5.40 -0.33
N GLY A 91 7.52 6.69 -0.58
CA GLY A 91 8.21 7.14 -1.79
C GLY A 91 9.60 6.50 -1.96
N THR A 92 10.40 6.47 -0.89
CA THR A 92 11.74 5.83 -0.89
C THR A 92 11.66 4.32 -1.17
N ALA A 93 10.70 3.61 -0.57
CA ALA A 93 10.49 2.19 -0.83
C ALA A 93 10.11 1.94 -2.30
N ALA A 94 9.20 2.74 -2.86
CA ALA A 94 8.80 2.64 -4.27
C ALA A 94 9.99 2.88 -5.22
N ALA A 95 10.79 3.92 -4.97
CA ALA A 95 11.99 4.20 -5.78
C ALA A 95 13.02 3.06 -5.73
N THR A 96 13.19 2.45 -4.56
CA THR A 96 14.10 1.31 -4.38
C THR A 96 13.65 0.10 -5.17
N ILE A 97 12.36 -0.24 -5.08
CA ILE A 97 11.77 -1.35 -5.84
C ILE A 97 11.90 -1.10 -7.35
N ALA A 98 11.64 0.12 -7.81
CA ALA A 98 11.77 0.46 -9.23
C ALA A 98 13.21 0.28 -9.73
N ARG A 99 14.23 0.74 -8.98
CA ARG A 99 15.65 0.51 -9.33
C ARG A 99 15.97 -0.98 -9.46
N SER A 100 15.51 -1.81 -8.53
CA SER A 100 15.72 -3.27 -8.59
C SER A 100 15.07 -3.90 -9.83
N ILE A 101 13.87 -3.47 -10.21
CA ILE A 101 13.17 -3.97 -11.40
C ILE A 101 13.95 -3.59 -12.67
N ILE A 102 14.43 -2.35 -12.77
CA ILE A 102 15.22 -1.87 -13.91
C ILE A 102 16.49 -2.71 -14.05
N ALA A 103 17.24 -2.88 -12.95
CA ALA A 103 18.49 -3.64 -12.96
C ALA A 103 18.29 -5.10 -13.42
N VAL A 104 17.25 -5.79 -12.95
CA VAL A 104 16.95 -7.17 -13.37
C VAL A 104 16.62 -7.25 -14.86
N ARG A 105 15.87 -6.27 -15.39
CA ARG A 105 15.51 -6.23 -16.82
C ARG A 105 16.69 -5.94 -17.72
N GLU A 106 17.53 -4.99 -17.34
CA GLU A 106 18.76 -4.68 -18.08
C GLU A 106 19.68 -5.90 -18.10
N ALA A 107 19.89 -6.56 -16.96
CA ALA A 107 20.66 -7.79 -16.88
C ALA A 107 20.10 -8.89 -17.81
N GLY A 108 18.77 -9.06 -17.87
CA GLY A 108 18.12 -9.99 -18.80
C GLY A 108 18.37 -9.65 -20.27
N LYS A 109 18.24 -8.37 -20.67
CA LYS A 109 18.54 -7.92 -22.05
C LYS A 109 20.01 -8.13 -22.42
N PHE A 110 20.92 -7.91 -21.48
CA PHE A 110 22.35 -8.16 -21.71
C PHE A 110 22.65 -9.65 -21.87
N ALA A 111 22.06 -10.51 -21.04
CA ALA A 111 22.20 -11.96 -21.17
C ALA A 111 21.70 -12.47 -22.53
N GLU A 112 20.51 -12.03 -22.96
CA GLU A 112 19.95 -12.41 -24.26
C GLU A 112 20.84 -11.97 -25.45
N ARG A 113 21.37 -10.74 -25.39
CA ARG A 113 22.30 -10.26 -26.42
C ARG A 113 23.62 -11.03 -26.43
N LEU A 114 24.10 -11.44 -25.25
CA LEU A 114 25.32 -12.25 -25.13
C LEU A 114 25.09 -13.64 -25.73
N ASP A 115 23.97 -14.29 -25.42
CA ASP A 115 23.60 -15.59 -25.97
C ASP A 115 23.51 -15.55 -27.51
N GLN A 116 22.91 -14.49 -28.07
CA GLN A 116 22.84 -14.29 -29.53
C GLN A 116 24.23 -14.11 -30.17
N LEU A 117 25.11 -13.34 -29.52
CA LEU A 117 26.49 -13.15 -29.95
C LEU A 117 27.27 -14.47 -29.92
N GLU A 118 27.16 -15.22 -28.82
CA GLU A 118 27.81 -16.51 -28.67
C GLU A 118 27.32 -17.54 -29.69
N ALA A 119 26.02 -17.59 -29.97
CA ALA A 119 25.46 -18.45 -31.00
C ALA A 119 26.02 -18.10 -32.38
N THR A 120 26.06 -16.81 -32.73
CA THR A 120 26.63 -16.35 -34.01
C THR A 120 28.11 -16.70 -34.14
N LEU A 121 28.89 -16.61 -33.05
CA LEU A 121 30.31 -16.97 -33.04
C LEU A 121 30.51 -18.48 -33.18
N ARG A 122 29.67 -19.30 -32.55
CA ARG A 122 29.70 -20.77 -32.74
C ARG A 122 29.41 -21.16 -34.18
N ASP A 123 28.39 -20.54 -34.79
CA ASP A 123 28.04 -20.82 -36.19
C ASP A 123 29.17 -20.45 -37.16
N ARG A 124 29.89 -19.35 -36.88
CA ARG A 124 31.04 -18.90 -37.69
C ARG A 124 32.32 -19.71 -37.47
N GLY A 125 32.53 -20.27 -36.29
CA GLY A 125 33.69 -21.12 -36.00
C GLY A 125 33.51 -22.58 -36.44
N SER A 126 32.31 -22.96 -36.88
CA SER A 126 31.99 -24.31 -37.39
C SER A 126 32.01 -24.41 -38.92
N ALA A 127 32.44 -23.34 -39.62
CA ALA A 127 32.58 -23.25 -41.07
C ALA A 127 34.05 -23.14 -41.46
#